data_AF-A0A8D1KAI3-F1
#
_entry.id   AF-A0A8D1KAI3-F1
#
_cell.length_a   1.000
_cell.length_b   1.000
_cell.length_c   1.000
_cell.angle_alpha   90.00
_cell.angle_beta   90.00
_cell.angle_gamma   90.00
#
_symmetry.space_group_name_H-M   'P 1'
#
loop_
_entity.id
_entity.type
_entity.pdbx_description
1 polymer ?
#
loop_
_entity_poly.entity_id
_entity_poly.type
_entity_poly.pdbx_seq_one_letter_code
_entity_poly.pdbx_strand_id
1 'polypeptide(L)'
;MASSVGNVADSTEPTKRMLSFQGLAELAHREYQAGDFEAAERHCMQLWRQEPDNTGVLLLLSSIHFQCRRLDRSAHFSTLAIKQNPLLAEAYSNLGNVYKERGQLQEAIEHYRHALRLKPDFIDGYINLAAALVAAGDMEGAVQAYVSALQYNPVSIILRVTVYSSQKP
;
A
#
# COMPACT_ATOMS: atom_id res chain seq x y z
N MET A 1 -20.81 55.17 21.81
CA MET A 1 -21.65 54.27 21.00
C MET A 1 -20.79 53.83 19.83
N ALA A 2 -20.04 52.74 19.98
CA ALA A 2 -20.38 51.39 19.51
C ALA A 2 -20.06 51.24 18.00
N SER A 3 -19.34 50.25 17.48
CA SER A 3 -18.59 49.12 18.06
C SER A 3 -17.82 48.46 16.92
N SER A 4 -16.67 47.89 17.26
CA SER A 4 -15.86 46.96 16.45
C SER A 4 -16.72 45.90 15.74
N VAL A 5 -16.64 45.81 14.41
CA VAL A 5 -17.06 44.60 13.68
C VAL A 5 -15.80 43.78 13.43
N GLY A 6 -15.68 42.73 14.23
CA GLY A 6 -14.62 41.74 14.14
C GLY A 6 -14.67 41.02 12.80
N ASN A 7 -13.49 40.87 12.22
CA ASN A 7 -13.22 40.05 11.06
C ASN A 7 -13.53 38.58 11.44
N VAL A 8 -14.66 38.06 11.00
CA VAL A 8 -14.98 36.62 11.14
C VAL A 8 -14.13 35.90 10.11
N ALA A 9 -13.01 35.33 10.57
CA ALA A 9 -12.23 34.40 9.77
C ALA A 9 -13.14 33.27 9.30
N ASP A 10 -13.22 33.09 7.98
CA ASP A 10 -14.02 32.09 7.29
C ASP A 10 -13.57 30.67 7.70
N SER A 11 -14.24 30.11 8.70
CA SER A 11 -14.03 28.73 9.16
C SER A 11 -14.65 27.68 8.22
N THR A 12 -15.25 28.08 7.08
CA THR A 12 -15.98 27.18 6.18
C THR A 12 -15.11 26.60 5.06
N GLU A 13 -14.08 27.32 4.61
CA GLU A 13 -13.10 26.89 3.61
C GLU A 13 -12.33 25.60 3.98
N PRO A 14 -11.65 25.51 5.15
CA PRO A 14 -10.90 24.30 5.51
C PRO A 14 -11.82 23.09 5.70
N THR A 15 -13.03 23.31 6.23
CA THR A 15 -14.02 22.25 6.44
C THR A 15 -14.57 21.71 5.11
N LYS A 16 -14.88 22.58 4.14
CA LYS A 16 -15.29 22.17 2.77
C LYS A 16 -14.16 21.45 2.03
N ARG A 17 -12.92 21.94 2.16
CA ARG A 17 -11.75 21.31 1.54
C ARG A 17 -11.48 19.92 2.12
N MET A 18 -11.59 19.76 3.43
CA MET A 18 -11.45 18.47 4.11
C MET A 18 -12.54 17.46 3.66
N LEU A 19 -13.79 17.89 3.57
CA LEU A 19 -14.89 17.07 3.03
C LEU A 19 -14.66 16.69 1.56
N SER A 20 -14.14 17.61 0.74
CA SER A 20 -13.79 17.34 -0.66
C SER A 20 -12.61 16.37 -0.80
N PHE A 21 -11.64 16.43 0.11
CA PHE A 21 -10.49 15.54 0.14
C PHE A 21 -10.92 14.11 0.50
N GLN A 22 -11.74 13.95 1.55
CA GLN A 22 -12.24 12.64 1.96
C GLN A 22 -13.09 11.98 0.86
N GLY A 23 -14.00 12.74 0.24
CA GLY A 23 -14.80 12.22 -0.88
C GLY A 23 -13.94 11.80 -2.08
N LEU A 24 -12.90 12.57 -2.40
CA LEU A 24 -11.98 12.23 -3.49
C LEU A 24 -11.11 11.02 -3.16
N ALA A 25 -10.67 10.87 -1.90
CA ALA A 25 -9.95 9.70 -1.43
C ALA A 25 -10.81 8.44 -1.51
N GLU A 26 -12.05 8.48 -1.03
CA GLU A 26 -12.98 7.35 -1.15
C GLU A 26 -13.23 6.96 -2.61
N LEU A 27 -13.42 7.94 -3.49
CA LEU A 27 -13.59 7.69 -4.92
C LEU A 27 -12.36 6.98 -5.51
N ALA A 28 -11.16 7.47 -5.24
CA ALA A 28 -9.93 6.87 -5.75
C ALA A 28 -9.75 5.42 -5.27
N HIS A 29 -10.14 5.11 -4.02
CA HIS A 29 -10.11 3.73 -3.52
C HIS A 29 -11.14 2.84 -4.24
N ARG A 30 -12.35 3.35 -4.50
CA ARG A 30 -13.37 2.60 -5.24
C ARG A 30 -12.95 2.33 -6.67
N GLU A 31 -12.37 3.31 -7.35
CA GLU A 31 -11.82 3.16 -8.71
C GLU A 31 -10.69 2.14 -8.75
N TYR A 32 -9.77 2.19 -7.78
CA TYR A 32 -8.71 1.19 -7.64
C TYR A 32 -9.28 -0.22 -7.45
N GLN A 33 -10.29 -0.38 -6.59
CA GLN A 33 -10.97 -1.67 -6.37
C GLN A 33 -11.72 -2.15 -7.61
N ALA A 34 -12.27 -1.23 -8.41
CA ALA A 34 -12.91 -1.53 -9.68
C ALA A 34 -11.92 -1.86 -10.81
N GLY A 35 -10.61 -1.66 -10.59
CA GLY A 35 -9.56 -1.85 -11.59
C GLY A 35 -9.38 -0.67 -12.56
N ASP A 36 -10.09 0.45 -12.34
CA ASP A 36 -9.90 1.68 -13.10
C ASP A 36 -8.70 2.46 -12.56
N PHE A 37 -7.51 1.94 -12.88
CA PHE A 37 -6.25 2.49 -12.38
C PHE A 37 -5.92 3.87 -12.96
N GLU A 38 -6.45 4.22 -14.14
CA GLU A 38 -6.22 5.53 -14.76
C GLU A 38 -7.02 6.63 -14.07
N ALA A 39 -8.30 6.38 -13.76
CA ALA A 39 -9.10 7.32 -12.96
C ALA A 39 -8.53 7.44 -11.54
N ALA A 40 -8.22 6.30 -10.90
CA ALA A 40 -7.63 6.28 -9.57
C ALA A 40 -6.31 7.04 -9.51
N GLU A 41 -5.43 6.90 -10.51
CA GLU A 41 -4.18 7.67 -10.58
C GLU A 41 -4.45 9.17 -10.67
N ARG A 42 -5.37 9.61 -11.53
CA ARG A 42 -5.68 11.04 -11.69
C ARG A 42 -6.14 11.66 -10.37
N HIS A 43 -7.07 11.00 -9.67
CA HIS A 43 -7.57 11.48 -8.39
C HIS A 43 -6.50 11.41 -7.29
N CYS A 44 -5.71 10.34 -7.23
CA CYS A 44 -4.60 10.23 -6.27
C CYS A 44 -3.52 11.29 -6.49
N MET A 45 -3.18 11.60 -7.75
CA MET A 45 -2.22 12.66 -8.08
C MET A 45 -2.75 14.04 -7.68
N GLN A 46 -4.07 14.27 -7.77
CA GLN A 46 -4.69 15.48 -7.26
C GLN A 46 -4.65 15.56 -5.73
N LEU A 47 -4.90 14.45 -5.03
CA LEU A 47 -4.78 14.37 -3.57
C LEU A 47 -3.35 14.64 -3.13
N TRP A 48 -2.38 14.02 -3.79
CA TRP A 48 -0.96 14.18 -3.48
C TRP A 48 -0.47 15.62 -3.68
N ARG A 49 -0.96 16.34 -4.69
CA ARG A 49 -0.64 17.77 -4.86
C ARG A 49 -1.15 18.64 -3.72
N GLN A 50 -2.24 18.24 -3.06
CA GLN A 50 -2.79 18.97 -1.93
C GLN A 50 -2.09 18.61 -0.63
N GLU A 51 -1.79 17.33 -0.43
CA GLU A 51 -1.13 16.79 0.75
C GLU A 51 0.02 15.86 0.35
N PRO A 52 1.21 16.39 0.05
CA PRO A 52 2.36 15.59 -0.41
C PRO A 52 2.83 14.56 0.62
N ASP A 53 2.54 14.84 1.89
CA ASP A 53 2.97 14.08 3.07
C ASP A 53 1.94 13.03 3.50
N ASN A 54 0.81 12.91 2.80
CA ASN A 54 -0.21 11.93 3.13
C ASN A 54 0.23 10.52 2.73
N THR A 55 0.64 9.73 3.72
CA THR A 55 1.18 8.39 3.49
C THR A 55 0.17 7.42 2.89
N GLY A 56 -1.12 7.57 3.18
CA GLY A 56 -2.17 6.74 2.59
C GLY A 56 -2.26 6.93 1.07
N VAL A 57 -2.18 8.19 0.61
CA VAL A 57 -2.16 8.52 -0.82
C VAL A 57 -0.89 7.99 -1.49
N LEU A 58 0.27 8.12 -0.83
CA LEU A 58 1.54 7.60 -1.36
C LEU A 58 1.52 6.07 -1.51
N LEU A 59 0.97 5.35 -0.53
CA LEU A 59 0.78 3.90 -0.60
C LEU A 59 -0.16 3.52 -1.75
N LEU A 60 -1.28 4.23 -1.92
CA LEU A 60 -2.23 3.97 -2.99
C LEU A 60 -1.62 4.25 -4.37
N LEU A 61 -0.89 5.35 -4.55
CA LEU A 61 -0.14 5.64 -5.78
C LEU A 61 0.88 4.55 -6.10
N SER A 62 1.63 4.09 -5.10
CA SER A 62 2.58 2.99 -5.30
C SER A 62 1.88 1.71 -5.77
N SER A 63 0.75 1.35 -5.16
CA SER A 63 -0.06 0.20 -5.56
C SER A 63 -0.63 0.35 -6.98
N ILE A 64 -1.22 1.51 -7.31
CA ILE A 64 -1.74 1.82 -8.66
C ILE A 64 -0.64 1.65 -9.71
N HIS A 65 0.53 2.28 -9.49
CA HIS A 65 1.63 2.19 -10.44
C HIS A 65 2.19 0.77 -10.57
N PHE A 66 2.19 -0.01 -9.49
CA PHE A 66 2.57 -1.41 -9.53
C PHE A 66 1.61 -2.22 -10.43
N GLN A 67 0.30 -2.04 -10.25
CA GLN A 67 -0.71 -2.73 -11.09
C GLN A 67 -0.59 -2.34 -12.57
N CYS A 68 -0.27 -1.08 -12.86
CA CYS A 68 -0.01 -0.61 -14.22
C CYS A 68 1.38 -1.02 -14.78
N ARG A 69 2.15 -1.89 -14.10
CA ARG A 69 3.52 -2.29 -14.48
C ARG A 69 4.53 -1.13 -14.59
N ARG A 70 4.23 0.01 -13.98
CA ARG A 70 5.11 1.20 -13.92
C ARG A 70 6.00 1.11 -12.68
N LEU A 71 6.91 0.15 -12.67
CA LEU A 71 7.70 -0.24 -11.51
C LEU A 71 8.53 0.92 -10.92
N ASP A 72 9.12 1.77 -11.75
CA ASP A 72 9.94 2.90 -11.27
C ASP A 72 9.12 3.92 -10.48
N ARG A 73 7.89 4.22 -10.94
CA ARG A 73 6.98 5.11 -10.21
C ARG A 73 6.50 4.45 -8.92
N SER A 74 6.21 3.15 -8.96
CA SER A 74 5.82 2.41 -7.76
C SER A 74 6.93 2.44 -6.69
N ALA A 75 8.19 2.21 -7.09
CA ALA A 75 9.35 2.33 -6.20
C ALA A 75 9.46 3.75 -5.63
N HIS A 76 9.35 4.78 -6.48
CA HIS A 76 9.44 6.17 -6.07
C HIS A 76 8.43 6.52 -4.98
N PHE A 77 7.15 6.19 -5.17
CA PHE A 77 6.11 6.48 -4.17
C PHE A 77 6.25 5.64 -2.90
N SER A 78 6.68 4.37 -3.01
CA SER A 78 7.02 3.58 -1.82
C SER A 78 8.16 4.20 -1.02
N THR A 79 9.22 4.67 -1.67
CA THR A 79 10.35 5.34 -1.01
C THR A 79 9.92 6.66 -0.37
N LEU A 80 9.06 7.43 -1.03
CA LEU A 80 8.47 8.64 -0.42
C LEU A 80 7.65 8.30 0.82
N ALA A 81 6.82 7.25 0.77
CA ALA A 81 6.03 6.81 1.93
C ALA A 81 6.93 6.41 3.11
N ILE A 82 8.02 5.67 2.85
CA ILE A 82 9.03 5.30 3.86
C ILE A 82 9.72 6.54 4.43
N LYS A 83 10.08 7.50 3.58
CA LYS A 83 10.72 8.76 4.03
C LYS A 83 9.80 9.54 4.96
N GLN A 84 8.51 9.56 4.66
CA GLN A 84 7.51 10.28 5.45
C GLN A 84 7.17 9.56 6.75
N ASN A 85 7.04 8.22 6.71
CA ASN A 85 6.84 7.40 7.90
C ASN A 85 7.61 6.06 7.76
N PRO A 86 8.79 5.95 8.40
CA PRO A 86 9.62 4.76 8.36
C PRO A 86 9.03 3.53 9.05
N LEU A 87 7.88 3.64 9.72
CA LEU A 87 7.22 2.53 10.42
C LEU A 87 6.09 1.90 9.58
N LEU A 88 5.89 2.33 8.32
CA LEU A 88 4.87 1.78 7.43
C LEU A 88 5.29 0.45 6.80
N ALA A 89 4.86 -0.65 7.40
CA ALA A 89 5.08 -2.00 6.87
C ALA A 89 4.59 -2.17 5.42
N GLU A 90 3.45 -1.57 5.08
CA GLU A 90 2.85 -1.61 3.75
C GLU A 90 3.78 -1.00 2.68
N ALA A 91 4.53 0.06 3.01
CA ALA A 91 5.44 0.72 2.07
C ALA A 91 6.66 -0.16 1.76
N TYR A 92 7.21 -0.84 2.76
CA TYR A 92 8.27 -1.82 2.56
C TYR A 92 7.79 -3.03 1.75
N SER A 93 6.57 -3.51 2.00
CA SER A 93 6.00 -4.61 1.21
C SER A 93 5.77 -4.21 -0.25
N ASN A 94 5.28 -3.00 -0.51
CA ASN A 94 5.13 -2.48 -1.88
C ASN A 94 6.48 -2.35 -2.59
N LEU A 95 7.52 -1.84 -1.90
CA LEU A 95 8.87 -1.79 -2.46
C LEU A 95 9.45 -3.19 -2.72
N GLY A 96 9.20 -4.14 -1.81
CA GLY A 96 9.56 -5.55 -1.99
C GLY A 96 8.89 -6.16 -3.22
N ASN A 97 7.61 -5.85 -3.47
CA ASN A 97 6.91 -6.27 -4.69
C ASN A 97 7.61 -5.76 -5.94
N VAL A 98 8.05 -4.49 -5.96
CA VAL A 98 8.79 -3.93 -7.08
C VAL A 98 10.09 -4.69 -7.34
N TYR A 99 10.88 -4.95 -6.30
CA TYR A 99 12.13 -5.72 -6.44
C TYR A 99 11.88 -7.15 -6.94
N LYS A 100 10.83 -7.80 -6.42
CA LYS A 100 10.43 -9.14 -6.87
C LYS A 100 10.11 -9.16 -8.37
N GLU A 101 9.30 -8.22 -8.86
CA GLU A 101 8.97 -8.15 -10.29
C GLU A 101 10.19 -7.81 -11.18
N ARG A 102 11.21 -7.17 -10.61
CA ARG A 102 12.51 -6.95 -11.30
C ARG A 102 13.44 -8.16 -11.25
N GLY A 103 13.06 -9.25 -10.58
CA GLY A 103 13.91 -10.43 -10.36
C GLY A 103 14.99 -10.24 -9.28
N GLN A 104 14.94 -9.13 -8.54
CA GLN A 104 15.85 -8.81 -7.45
C GLN A 104 15.33 -9.45 -6.15
N LEU A 105 15.41 -10.78 -6.09
CA LEU A 105 14.71 -11.57 -5.08
C LEU A 105 15.25 -11.36 -3.66
N GLN A 106 16.56 -11.16 -3.49
CA GLN A 106 17.14 -10.96 -2.17
C GLN A 106 16.71 -9.63 -1.56
N GLU A 107 16.73 -8.56 -2.34
CA GLU A 107 16.24 -7.24 -1.93
C GLU A 107 14.74 -7.29 -1.60
N ALA A 108 13.94 -8.03 -2.38
CA ALA A 108 12.53 -8.25 -2.09
C ALA A 108 12.34 -8.93 -0.72
N ILE A 109 13.06 -10.02 -0.46
CA ILE A 109 13.02 -10.77 0.80
C ILE A 109 13.39 -9.88 1.99
N GLU A 110 14.44 -9.06 1.87
CA GLU A 110 14.86 -8.12 2.92
C GLU A 110 13.76 -7.10 3.24
N HIS A 111 13.13 -6.53 2.22
CA HIS A 111 12.03 -5.59 2.40
C HIS A 111 10.79 -6.23 3.02
N TYR A 112 10.40 -7.43 2.61
CA TYR A 112 9.27 -8.14 3.25
C TYR A 112 9.58 -8.50 4.71
N ARG A 113 10.79 -8.99 5.00
CA ARG A 113 11.21 -9.24 6.39
C ARG A 113 11.19 -7.96 7.22
N HIS A 114 11.55 -6.82 6.63
CA HIS A 114 11.46 -5.55 7.33
C HIS A 114 10.02 -5.14 7.63
N ALA A 115 9.12 -5.28 6.66
CA ALA A 115 7.69 -5.05 6.85
C ALA A 115 7.13 -5.90 8.01
N LEU A 116 7.52 -7.18 8.07
CA LEU A 116 7.09 -8.11 9.11
C LEU A 116 7.69 -7.82 10.49
N ARG A 117 8.90 -7.23 10.58
CA ARG A 117 9.43 -6.73 11.85
C ARG A 117 8.62 -5.55 12.38
N LEU A 118 8.12 -4.69 11.50
CA LEU A 118 7.29 -3.54 11.86
C LEU A 118 5.85 -3.96 12.21
N LYS A 119 5.31 -4.92 11.48
CA LYS A 119 3.94 -5.41 11.61
C LYS A 119 3.93 -6.94 11.54
N PRO A 120 4.15 -7.64 12.67
CA PRO A 120 4.22 -9.10 12.71
C PRO A 120 2.92 -9.80 12.30
N ASP A 121 1.76 -9.16 12.41
CA ASP A 121 0.47 -9.71 11.99
C ASP A 121 0.12 -9.41 10.52
N PHE A 122 1.09 -8.90 9.73
CA PHE A 122 0.87 -8.54 8.33
C PHE A 122 0.84 -9.75 7.40
N ILE A 123 -0.33 -10.36 7.26
CA ILE A 123 -0.57 -11.57 6.46
C ILE A 123 -0.05 -11.43 5.01
N ASP A 124 -0.36 -10.31 4.33
CA ASP A 124 0.12 -10.08 2.96
C ASP A 124 1.65 -10.02 2.87
N GLY A 125 2.31 -9.50 3.92
CA GLY A 125 3.77 -9.50 4.03
C GLY A 125 4.35 -10.91 4.03
N TYR A 126 3.75 -11.84 4.79
CA TYR A 126 4.19 -13.25 4.81
C TYR A 126 3.91 -13.96 3.49
N ILE A 127 2.75 -13.72 2.86
CA ILE A 127 2.42 -14.31 1.56
C ILE A 127 3.43 -13.85 0.50
N ASN A 128 3.76 -12.56 0.48
CA ASN A 128 4.73 -12.00 -0.45
C ASN A 128 6.16 -12.51 -0.19
N LEU A 129 6.56 -12.62 1.09
CA LEU A 129 7.84 -13.22 1.49
C LEU A 129 7.94 -14.67 1.01
N ALA A 130 6.91 -15.48 1.26
CA ALA A 130 6.89 -16.88 0.85
C ALA A 130 7.00 -17.01 -0.68
N ALA A 131 6.27 -16.18 -1.44
CA ALA A 131 6.35 -16.17 -2.89
C ALA A 131 7.76 -15.81 -3.40
N ALA A 132 8.44 -14.86 -2.78
CA ALA A 132 9.82 -14.50 -3.14
C ALA A 132 10.82 -15.60 -2.78
N LEU A 133 10.64 -16.29 -1.63
CA LEU A 133 11.47 -17.41 -1.22
C LEU A 133 11.32 -18.62 -2.16
N VAL A 134 10.10 -18.92 -2.60
CA VAL A 134 9.84 -19.94 -3.65
C VAL A 134 10.57 -19.58 -4.94
N ALA A 135 10.48 -18.34 -5.39
CA ALA A 135 11.18 -17.88 -6.59
C ALA A 135 12.71 -17.96 -6.45
N ALA A 136 13.23 -17.80 -5.23
CA ALA A 136 14.65 -17.94 -4.91
C ALA A 136 15.10 -19.40 -4.69
N GLY A 137 14.17 -20.36 -4.69
CA GLY A 137 14.45 -21.78 -4.44
C GLY A 137 14.50 -22.19 -2.96
N ASP A 138 14.25 -21.27 -2.02
CA ASP A 138 14.21 -21.55 -0.58
C ASP A 138 12.81 -22.04 -0.16
N MET A 139 12.58 -23.32 -0.38
CA MET A 139 11.29 -23.95 -0.07
C MET A 139 11.02 -24.06 1.43
N GLU A 140 12.05 -24.31 2.24
CA GLU A 140 11.91 -24.42 3.69
C GLU A 140 11.50 -23.06 4.30
N GLY A 141 12.19 -21.99 3.91
CA GLY A 141 11.85 -20.64 4.33
C GLY A 141 10.44 -20.23 3.90
N ALA A 142 10.02 -20.60 2.69
CA ALA A 142 8.67 -20.33 2.20
C ALA A 142 7.59 -21.01 3.04
N VAL A 143 7.79 -22.29 3.40
CA VAL A 143 6.87 -23.03 4.29
C VAL A 143 6.79 -22.34 5.65
N GLN A 144 7.92 -21.96 6.23
CA GLN A 144 7.93 -21.24 7.52
C GLN A 144 7.15 -19.93 7.44
N ALA A 145 7.32 -19.14 6.38
CA ALA A 145 6.58 -17.90 6.18
C ALA A 145 5.06 -18.14 6.09
N TYR A 146 4.61 -19.18 5.38
CA TYR A 146 3.18 -19.53 5.33
C TYR A 146 2.65 -20.02 6.68
N VAL A 147 3.43 -20.81 7.41
CA VAL A 147 3.06 -21.27 8.76
C VAL A 147 2.91 -20.09 9.71
N SER A 148 3.84 -19.13 9.68
CA SER A 148 3.72 -17.90 10.47
C SER A 148 2.47 -17.11 10.10
N ALA A 149 2.14 -16.98 8.81
CA ALA A 149 0.91 -16.32 8.39
C ALA A 149 -0.34 -17.00 9.00
N LEU A 150 -0.38 -18.34 9.00
CA LEU A 150 -1.48 -19.14 9.55
C LEU A 150 -1.66 -18.94 11.07
N GLN A 151 -0.59 -18.64 11.80
CA GLN A 151 -0.67 -18.40 13.24
C GLN A 151 -1.42 -17.10 13.57
N TYR A 152 -1.31 -16.07 12.72
CA TYR A 152 -1.96 -14.78 12.94
C TYR A 152 -3.42 -14.73 12.44
N ASN A 153 -3.74 -15.44 11.34
CA ASN A 153 -5.13 -15.58 10.90
C ASN A 153 -5.36 -16.87 10.11
N PRO A 154 -5.69 -17.98 10.80
CA PRO A 154 -5.83 -19.28 10.15
C PRO A 154 -7.02 -19.34 9.18
N VAL A 155 -8.11 -18.60 9.43
CA VAL A 155 -9.34 -18.67 8.60
C VAL A 155 -9.17 -17.92 7.26
N SER A 156 -8.49 -16.77 7.25
CA SER A 156 -8.30 -15.96 6.03
C SER A 156 -7.36 -16.63 5.01
N ILE A 157 -6.33 -17.33 5.48
CA ILE A 157 -5.34 -17.96 4.61
C ILE A 157 -5.87 -19.24 3.98
N ILE A 158 -6.64 -20.05 4.70
CA ILE A 158 -7.25 -21.27 4.16
C ILE A 158 -8.11 -20.94 2.93
N LEU A 159 -8.88 -19.84 2.97
CA LEU A 159 -9.66 -19.38 1.83
C LEU A 159 -8.79 -19.00 0.62
N ARG A 160 -7.69 -18.25 0.84
CA ARG A 160 -6.79 -17.84 -0.27
C ARG A 160 -6.03 -19.02 -0.87
N VAL A 161 -5.51 -19.93 -0.06
CA VAL A 161 -4.79 -21.13 -0.53
C VAL A 161 -5.72 -22.04 -1.34
N THR A 162 -6.97 -22.21 -0.88
CA THR A 162 -7.97 -23.00 -1.60
C THR A 162 -8.26 -22.38 -2.97
N VAL A 163 -8.50 -21.06 -3.05
CA VAL A 163 -8.73 -20.36 -4.33
C VAL A 163 -7.54 -20.47 -5.29
N TYR A 164 -6.30 -20.34 -4.79
CA TYR A 164 -5.10 -20.52 -5.62
C TYR A 164 -4.95 -21.97 -6.13
N SER A 165 -5.33 -22.97 -5.33
CA SER A 165 -5.31 -24.38 -5.74
C SER A 165 -6.39 -24.74 -6.77
N SER A 166 -7.52 -24.03 -6.75
CA SER A 166 -8.63 -24.21 -7.69
C SER A 166 -8.45 -23.47 -9.02
N GLN A 167 -7.44 -22.60 -9.14
CA GLN A 167 -7.14 -21.83 -10.35
C GLN A 167 -5.97 -22.39 -11.18
N LYS A 168 -5.39 -23.53 -10.79
CA LYS A 168 -4.52 -24.28 -11.71
C LYS A 168 -5.38 -25.25 -12.54
N PRO A 169 -5.22 -25.26 -13.88
CA PRO A 169 -5.88 -26.23 -14.75
C PRO A 169 -5.39 -27.67 -14.48
#